data_AF-A0A318PFS0-F1
#
_entry.id   AF-A0A318PFS0-F1
#
_cell.length_a   1.000
_cell.length_b   1.000
_cell.length_c   1.000
_cell.angle_alpha   90.00
_cell.angle_beta   90.00
_cell.angle_gamma   90.00
#
_symmetry.space_group_name_H-M   'P 1'
#
loop_
_entity.id
_entity.type
_entity.pdbx_description
1 polymer ?
#
loop_
_entity_poly.entity_id
_entity_poly.type
_entity_poly.pdbx_seq_one_letter_code
_entity_poly.pdbx_strand_id
1 'polypeptide(L)'
;GDKLRSALASMGKWTIEIIRRSDTAKGFQILPRRWVVERTFAWLGRCRRLAKDWEKSIASSTAWTLIASIRMLTRRTARHYQA
;
A
#
# COMPACT_ATOMS: atom_id res chain seq x y z
N GLY A 1 12.37 -11.84 3.71
CA GLY A 1 13.79 -12.21 3.57
C GLY A 1 14.68 -11.15 4.20
N ASP A 2 15.98 -11.39 4.24
CA ASP A 2 16.94 -10.56 4.99
C ASP A 2 17.01 -9.13 4.47
N LYS A 3 16.88 -8.94 3.15
CA LYS A 3 16.80 -7.60 2.53
C LYS A 3 15.71 -6.72 3.15
N LEU A 4 14.51 -7.27 3.41
CA LEU A 4 13.42 -6.52 4.03
C LEU A 4 13.71 -6.21 5.49
N ARG A 5 14.31 -7.17 6.22
CA ARG A 5 14.72 -6.96 7.62
C ARG A 5 15.73 -5.81 7.72
N SER A 6 16.77 -5.82 6.88
CA SER A 6 17.78 -4.77 6.85
C SER A 6 17.20 -3.41 6.45
N ALA A 7 16.31 -3.36 5.46
CA ALA A 7 15.68 -2.11 5.04
C ALA A 7 14.80 -1.48 6.13
N LEU A 8 14.17 -2.29 6.98
CA LEU A 8 13.31 -1.83 8.06
C LEU A 8 14.05 -1.55 9.38
N ALA A 9 15.31 -1.96 9.50
CA ALA A 9 16.08 -1.87 10.74
C ALA A 9 16.20 -0.43 11.28
N SER A 10 16.32 0.55 10.39
CA SER A 10 16.36 1.98 10.76
C SER A 10 15.01 2.56 11.18
N MET A 11 13.90 1.89 10.84
CA MET A 11 12.54 2.38 11.07
C MET A 11 11.96 1.91 12.40
N GLY A 12 12.64 1.03 13.13
CA GLY A 12 12.23 0.54 14.45
C GLY A 12 12.28 -0.97 14.61
N LYS A 13 11.76 -1.46 15.75
CA LYS A 13 11.65 -2.90 16.03
C LYS A 13 10.37 -3.44 15.40
N TRP A 14 10.50 -4.29 14.39
CA TRP A 14 9.38 -4.86 13.64
C TRP A 14 9.29 -6.38 13.80
N THR A 15 8.08 -6.88 14.07
CA THR A 15 7.76 -8.31 13.95
C THR A 15 7.40 -8.62 12.50
N ILE A 16 8.19 -9.46 11.84
CA ILE A 16 8.01 -9.81 10.42
C ILE A 16 7.68 -11.29 10.29
N GLU A 17 6.51 -11.56 9.71
CA GLU A 17 6.03 -12.88 9.34
C GLU A 17 5.93 -12.99 7.81
N ILE A 18 6.40 -14.09 7.23
CA ILE A 18 6.31 -14.35 5.79
C ILE A 18 5.13 -15.29 5.56
N ILE A 19 4.03 -14.74 5.04
CA ILE A 19 2.85 -15.52 4.65
C ILE A 19 3.09 -16.07 3.24
N ARG A 20 3.31 -17.39 3.12
CA ARG A 20 3.43 -18.07 1.82
C ARG A 20 2.04 -18.45 1.29
N ARG A 21 1.92 -18.46 -0.04
CA ARG A 21 0.77 -19.09 -0.70
C ARG A 21 0.96 -20.61 -0.65
N SER A 22 -0.13 -21.37 -0.58
CA SER A 22 -0.07 -22.82 -0.73
C SER A 22 0.07 -23.17 -2.21
N ASP A 23 1.07 -23.98 -2.55
CA ASP A 23 1.32 -24.44 -3.92
C ASP A 23 0.31 -25.49 -4.38
N THR A 24 -0.44 -26.10 -3.45
CA THR A 24 -1.46 -27.12 -3.72
C THR A 24 -2.89 -26.60 -3.61
N ALA A 25 -3.08 -25.32 -3.27
CA ALA A 25 -4.41 -24.75 -3.15
C ALA A 25 -5.13 -24.73 -4.50
N LYS A 26 -6.35 -25.32 -4.53
CA LYS A 26 -7.26 -25.20 -5.68
C LYS A 26 -8.22 -24.03 -5.43
N GLY A 27 -8.20 -23.05 -6.32
CA GLY A 27 -9.08 -21.87 -6.24
C GLY A 27 -8.54 -20.74 -5.37
N PHE A 28 -9.43 -19.83 -4.95
CA PHE A 28 -9.07 -18.64 -4.17
C PHE A 28 -8.97 -18.96 -2.67
N GLN A 29 -7.77 -18.80 -2.11
CA GLN A 29 -7.54 -18.90 -0.67
C GLN A 29 -7.33 -17.50 -0.08
N ILE A 30 -8.06 -17.20 1.00
CA ILE A 30 -7.90 -15.95 1.73
C ILE A 30 -6.57 -15.98 2.47
N LEU A 31 -5.68 -15.04 2.16
CA LEU A 31 -4.43 -14.86 2.89
C LEU A 31 -4.60 -13.82 4.00
N PRO A 32 -4.06 -14.06 5.20
CA PRO A 32 -4.16 -13.11 6.30
C PRO A 32 -3.58 -11.75 5.91
N ARG A 33 -4.29 -10.68 6.27
CA ARG A 33 -3.92 -9.27 6.05
C ARG A 33 -3.65 -8.83 4.60
N ARG A 34 -3.82 -9.70 3.60
CA ARG A 34 -3.67 -9.36 2.17
C ARG A 34 -4.58 -8.20 1.75
N TRP A 35 -5.79 -8.17 2.31
CA TRP A 35 -6.76 -7.10 2.05
C TRP A 35 -6.20 -5.71 2.37
N VAL A 36 -5.25 -5.57 3.31
CA VAL A 36 -4.68 -4.26 3.69
C VAL A 36 -3.93 -3.64 2.52
N VAL A 37 -3.15 -4.46 1.81
CA VAL A 37 -2.39 -4.05 0.63
C VAL A 37 -3.34 -3.74 -0.52
N GLU A 38 -4.28 -4.65 -0.80
CA GLU A 38 -5.27 -4.48 -1.87
C GLU A 38 -6.14 -3.24 -1.65
N ARG A 39 -6.55 -2.98 -0.40
CA ARG A 39 -7.30 -1.78 -0.03
C ARG A 39 -6.51 -0.50 -0.25
N THR A 40 -5.20 -0.52 0.02
CA THR A 40 -4.32 0.62 -0.25
C THR A 40 -4.29 0.92 -1.75
N PHE A 41 -4.11 -0.10 -2.60
CA PHE A 41 -4.18 0.06 -4.05
C PHE A 41 -5.55 0.53 -4.53
N ALA A 42 -6.65 0.00 -3.97
CA ALA A 42 -8.00 0.45 -4.30
C ALA A 42 -8.20 1.95 -3.98
N TRP A 43 -7.62 2.45 -2.88
CA TRP A 43 -7.68 3.87 -2.57
C TRP A 43 -6.82 4.72 -3.48
N LEU A 44 -5.61 4.28 -3.81
CA LEU A 44 -4.72 4.98 -4.75
C LEU A 44 -5.31 5.00 -6.16
N GLY A 45 -6.02 3.95 -6.56
CA GLY A 45 -6.72 3.85 -7.84
C GLY A 45 -7.83 4.90 -8.04
N ARG A 46 -8.29 5.56 -6.96
CA ARG A 46 -9.20 6.71 -7.06
C ARG A 46 -8.50 7.98 -7.57
N CYS A 47 -7.18 8.00 -7.63
CA CYS A 47 -6.42 9.02 -8.31
C CYS A 47 -6.23 8.61 -9.77
N ARG A 48 -6.96 9.25 -10.70
CA ARG A 48 -6.90 8.95 -12.14
C ARG A 48 -5.47 8.92 -12.69
N ARG A 49 -4.61 9.85 -12.25
CA ARG A 49 -3.19 9.90 -12.64
C ARG A 49 -2.35 8.72 -12.19
N LEU A 50 -2.77 7.98 -11.16
CA LEU A 50 -2.10 6.74 -10.76
C LEU A 50 -2.72 5.51 -11.41
N ALA A 51 -3.96 5.61 -11.90
CA ALA A 51 -4.72 4.47 -12.41
C ALA A 51 -4.77 4.37 -13.94
N LYS A 52 -4.63 5.50 -14.65
CA LYS A 52 -4.90 5.62 -16.09
C LYS A 52 -3.85 6.42 -16.86
N ASP A 53 -3.19 7.37 -16.21
CA ASP A 53 -2.10 8.12 -16.82
C ASP A 53 -0.77 7.52 -16.31
N TRP A 54 0.19 7.28 -17.22
CA TRP A 54 1.53 6.85 -16.82
C TRP A 54 2.47 8.05 -16.86
N GLU A 55 3.19 8.28 -15.77
CA GLU A 55 4.16 9.35 -15.71
C GLU A 55 5.44 8.98 -16.46
N LYS A 56 6.05 9.95 -17.13
CA LYS A 56 7.31 9.76 -17.88
C LYS A 56 8.50 9.42 -16.98
N SER A 57 8.54 9.95 -15.76
CA SER A 57 9.65 9.78 -14.84
C SER A 57 9.19 9.14 -13.52
N ILE A 58 10.10 8.37 -12.92
CA ILE A 58 9.89 7.77 -11.59
C ILE A 58 9.63 8.86 -10.56
N ALA A 59 10.37 9.97 -10.62
CA ALA A 59 10.18 11.11 -9.72
C ALA A 59 8.74 11.67 -9.77
N SER A 60 8.15 11.80 -10.96
CA SER A 60 6.76 12.24 -11.10
C SER A 60 5.78 11.20 -10.55
N SER A 61 5.97 9.91 -10.87
CA SER A 61 5.17 8.81 -10.30
C SER A 61 5.18 8.81 -8.76
N THR A 62 6.36 8.99 -8.17
CA THR A 62 6.53 9.06 -6.71
C THR A 62 5.82 10.28 -6.14
N ALA A 63 5.94 11.45 -6.77
CA ALA A 63 5.24 12.66 -6.34
C ALA A 63 3.71 12.47 -6.34
N TRP A 64 3.15 11.88 -7.40
CA TRP A 64 1.71 11.60 -7.46
C TRP A 64 1.25 10.58 -6.43
N THR A 65 2.09 9.60 -6.10
CA THR A 65 1.82 8.62 -5.03
C THR A 65 1.71 9.30 -3.66
N LEU A 66 2.61 10.26 -3.38
CA LEU A 66 2.58 11.06 -2.16
C LEU A 66 1.34 11.97 -2.12
N ILE A 67 1.05 12.68 -3.22
CA ILE A 67 -0.13 13.56 -3.33
C ILE A 67 -1.43 12.78 -3.10
N ALA A 68 -1.56 11.59 -3.70
CA ALA A 68 -2.74 10.73 -3.51
C ALA A 68 -2.89 10.28 -2.05
N SER A 69 -1.79 9.96 -1.39
CA SER A 69 -1.75 9.58 0.03
C SER A 69 -2.16 10.75 0.94
N ILE A 70 -1.61 11.95 0.71
CA ILE A 70 -1.98 13.18 1.45
C ILE A 70 -3.47 13.45 1.30
N ARG A 71 -4.00 13.48 0.07
CA ARG A 71 -5.44 13.68 -0.19
C ARG A 71 -6.33 12.65 0.51
N MET A 72 -5.86 11.41 0.67
CA MET A 72 -6.59 10.38 1.39
C MET A 72 -6.63 10.66 2.89
N LEU A 73 -5.46 10.97 3.48
CA LEU A 73 -5.30 11.23 4.91
C LEU A 73 -6.04 12.48 5.34
N THR A 74 -5.92 13.60 4.60
CA THR A 74 -6.65 14.84 4.89
C THR A 74 -8.17 14.60 4.98
N ARG A 75 -8.75 13.83 4.03
CA ARG A 75 -10.17 13.48 4.05
C ARG A 75 -10.57 12.56 5.22
N ARG A 76 -9.65 11.75 5.73
CA ARG A 76 -9.92 10.93 6.93
C ARG A 76 -9.91 11.81 8.17
N THR A 77 -8.86 12.60 8.35
CA THR A 77 -8.72 13.49 9.49
C THR A 77 -9.90 14.45 9.60
N ALA A 78 -10.32 15.07 8.49
CA ALA A 78 -11.49 15.95 8.47
C ALA A 78 -12.78 15.23 8.90
N ARG A 79 -13.00 13.99 8.44
CA ARG A 79 -14.18 13.20 8.85
C ARG A 79 -14.13 12.75 10.30
N HIS A 80 -12.94 12.46 10.83
CA HIS A 80 -12.77 12.11 12.24
C HIS A 80 -13.00 13.28 13.18
N TYR A 81 -12.73 14.51 12.75
CA TYR A 81 -12.99 15.71 13.53
C TYR A 81 -14.46 16.15 13.49
N GLN A 82 -15.18 15.81 12.42
CA GLN A 82 -16.60 16.14 12.23
C GLN A 82 -17.57 15.14 12.90
N ALA A 83 -17.04 14.07 13.51
CA ALA A 83 -17.78 13.05 14.23
C ALA A 83 -17.51 13.18 15.73
#